data_AF-A0A2A6BL08-F1
#
_entry.id   AF-A0A2A6BL08-F1
#
_cell.length_a   1.000
_cell.length_b   1.000
_cell.length_c   1.000
_cell.angle_alpha   90.00
_cell.angle_beta   90.00
_cell.angle_gamma   90.00
#
_symmetry.space_group_name_H-M   'P 1'
#
loop_
_entity.id
_entity.type
_entity.pdbx_description
1 polymer ?
#
loop_
_entity_poly.entity_id
_entity_poly.type
_entity_poly.pdbx_seq_one_letter_code
_entity_poly.pdbx_strand_id
1 'polypeptide(L)'
;MPPTPAMIEQFRSARSAMIADPSFIDESIALLSLEAQLYAKLIRDVVLHEADHDVMRAKILAIRAQLSSPDISKELDEHRVRMAERYGLPAKCD
;
A
#
# COMPACT_ATOMS: atom_id res chain seq x y z
N MET A 1 0.67 3.65 16.66
CA MET A 1 -0.58 4.15 17.31
C MET A 1 -1.80 3.55 16.62
N PRO A 2 -2.96 3.39 17.30
CA PRO A 2 -4.19 3.01 16.60
C PRO A 2 -4.62 4.11 15.62
N PRO A 3 -5.18 3.75 14.45
CA PRO A 3 -5.63 4.73 13.46
C PRO A 3 -6.80 5.56 14.01
N THR A 4 -6.85 6.84 13.68
CA THR A 4 -8.01 7.69 14.02
C THR A 4 -9.20 7.36 13.10
N PRO A 5 -10.45 7.68 13.49
CA PRO A 5 -11.60 7.52 12.60
C PRO A 5 -11.42 8.22 11.25
N ALA A 6 -10.85 9.43 11.24
CA ALA A 6 -10.58 10.18 10.02
C ALA A 6 -9.58 9.45 9.10
N MET A 7 -8.57 8.78 9.66
CA MET A 7 -7.63 7.97 8.87
C MET A 7 -8.30 6.73 8.26
N ILE A 8 -9.21 6.10 9.00
CA ILE A 8 -9.97 4.95 8.50
C ILE A 8 -10.88 5.39 7.35
N GLU A 9 -11.51 6.55 7.44
CA GLU A 9 -12.32 7.11 6.35
C GLU A 9 -11.48 7.46 5.11
N GLN A 10 -10.33 8.12 5.31
CA GLN A 10 -9.37 8.39 4.23
C GLN A 10 -8.93 7.08 3.55
N PHE A 11 -8.62 6.05 4.32
CA PHE A 11 -8.27 4.74 3.79
C PHE A 11 -9.41 4.14 2.94
N ARG A 12 -10.65 4.14 3.44
CA ARG A 12 -11.80 3.60 2.68
C ARG A 12 -12.01 4.35 1.36
N SER A 13 -11.86 5.67 1.37
CA SER A 13 -11.95 6.51 0.17
C SER A 13 -10.83 6.17 -0.83
N ALA A 14 -9.58 6.17 -0.36
CA ALA A 14 -8.42 5.85 -1.18
C ALA A 14 -8.52 4.44 -1.78
N ARG A 15 -8.92 3.43 -0.98
CA ARG A 15 -9.15 2.07 -1.45
C ARG A 15 -10.21 2.01 -2.55
N SER A 16 -11.31 2.74 -2.39
CA SER A 16 -12.37 2.78 -3.41
C SER A 16 -11.87 3.39 -4.72
N ALA A 17 -11.04 4.45 -4.64
CA ALA A 17 -10.40 5.05 -5.81
C ALA A 17 -9.36 4.11 -6.46
N MET A 18 -8.60 3.37 -5.65
CA MET A 18 -7.64 2.35 -6.12
C MET A 18 -8.33 1.19 -6.84
N ILE A 19 -9.49 0.73 -6.33
CA ILE A 19 -10.30 -0.30 -7.01
C ILE A 19 -10.87 0.21 -8.33
N ALA A 20 -11.21 1.50 -8.42
CA ALA A 20 -11.73 2.11 -9.64
C ALA A 20 -10.66 2.38 -10.71
N ASP A 21 -9.38 2.43 -10.34
CA ASP A 21 -8.24 2.69 -11.24
C ASP A 21 -7.11 1.68 -10.99
N PRO A 22 -7.32 0.39 -11.30
CA PRO A 22 -6.28 -0.63 -11.11
C PRO A 22 -5.08 -0.43 -12.05
N SER A 23 -5.29 0.20 -13.21
CA SER A 23 -4.27 0.47 -14.22
C SER A 23 -3.09 1.27 -13.68
N PHE A 24 -3.35 2.39 -12.99
CA PHE A 24 -2.27 3.22 -12.46
C PHE A 24 -1.45 2.49 -11.39
N ILE A 25 -2.07 1.59 -10.62
CA ILE A 25 -1.35 0.80 -9.62
C ILE A 25 -0.38 -0.15 -10.32
N ASP A 26 -0.84 -0.87 -11.34
CA ASP A 26 -0.03 -1.81 -12.10
C ASP A 26 1.11 -1.10 -12.84
N GLU A 27 0.85 0.06 -13.43
CA GLU A 27 1.88 0.92 -14.05
C GLU A 27 2.91 1.38 -13.03
N SER A 28 2.48 1.82 -11.85
CA SER A 28 3.40 2.27 -10.79
C SER A 28 4.21 1.12 -10.18
N ILE A 29 3.67 -0.10 -10.15
CA ILE A 29 4.40 -1.31 -9.78
C ILE A 29 5.46 -1.64 -10.84
N ALA A 30 5.15 -1.49 -12.14
CA ALA A 30 6.09 -1.80 -13.21
C ALA A 30 7.37 -0.94 -13.20
N LEU A 31 7.36 0.21 -12.51
CA LEU A 31 8.53 1.07 -12.31
C LEU A 31 9.51 0.56 -11.24
N LEU A 32 9.13 -0.46 -10.46
CA LEU A 32 9.96 -1.02 -9.39
C LEU A 32 10.92 -2.09 -9.92
N SER A 33 11.96 -2.39 -9.14
CA SER A 33 12.81 -3.56 -9.37
C SER A 33 11.99 -4.85 -9.33
N LEU A 34 12.45 -5.89 -10.05
CA LEU A 34 11.70 -7.17 -10.14
C LEU A 34 11.40 -7.77 -8.76
N GLU A 35 12.31 -7.63 -7.80
CA GLU A 35 12.10 -8.09 -6.43
C GLU A 35 11.05 -7.23 -5.72
N ALA A 36 11.13 -5.90 -5.80
CA ALA A 36 10.15 -5.00 -5.20
C ALA A 36 8.74 -5.17 -5.82
N GLN A 37 8.66 -5.51 -7.11
CA GLN A 37 7.38 -5.83 -7.78
C GLN A 37 6.64 -7.00 -7.14
N LEU A 38 7.35 -8.03 -6.66
CA LEU A 38 6.72 -9.18 -6.01
C LEU A 38 5.98 -8.74 -4.75
N TYR A 39 6.63 -7.96 -3.89
CA TYR A 39 6.04 -7.44 -2.67
C TYR A 39 4.96 -6.40 -2.94
N ALA A 40 5.15 -5.52 -3.92
CA ALA A 40 4.16 -4.51 -4.28
C ALA A 40 2.86 -5.13 -4.80
N LYS A 41 2.93 -6.22 -5.58
CA LYS A 41 1.76 -6.99 -6.02
C LYS A 41 1.01 -7.63 -4.84
N LEU A 42 1.74 -8.22 -3.88
CA LEU A 42 1.12 -8.75 -2.66
C LEU A 42 0.40 -7.65 -1.87
N ILE A 43 1.02 -6.46 -1.74
CA ILE A 43 0.40 -5.31 -1.07
C ILE A 43 -0.83 -4.83 -1.83
N ARG A 44 -0.75 -4.70 -3.16
CA ARG A 44 -1.91 -4.35 -4.01
C ARG A 44 -3.05 -5.32 -3.78
N ASP A 45 -2.79 -6.62 -3.83
CA ASP A 45 -3.84 -7.63 -3.68
C ASP A 45 -4.51 -7.54 -2.30
N VAL A 46 -3.74 -7.27 -1.25
CA VAL A 46 -4.29 -6.98 0.08
C VAL A 46 -5.17 -5.73 0.05
N VAL A 47 -4.72 -4.61 -0.53
CA VAL A 47 -5.51 -3.36 -0.59
C VAL A 47 -6.81 -3.56 -1.38
N LEU A 48 -6.77 -4.27 -2.50
CA LEU A 48 -7.96 -4.45 -3.36
C LEU A 48 -8.99 -5.41 -2.73
N HIS A 49 -8.57 -6.41 -1.96
CA HIS A 49 -9.49 -7.44 -1.45
C HIS A 49 -9.85 -7.29 0.04
N GLU A 50 -9.01 -6.65 0.85
CA GLU A 50 -9.26 -6.47 2.28
C GLU A 50 -9.94 -5.12 2.56
N ALA A 51 -11.15 -5.15 3.08
CA ALA A 51 -11.92 -3.96 3.41
C ALA A 51 -11.69 -3.49 4.85
N ASP A 52 -11.29 -4.41 5.74
CA ASP A 52 -10.98 -4.08 7.13
C ASP A 52 -9.59 -3.44 7.24
N HIS A 53 -9.53 -2.22 7.74
CA HIS A 53 -8.29 -1.46 7.84
C HIS A 53 -7.24 -2.15 8.72
N ASP A 54 -7.64 -2.76 9.83
CA ASP A 54 -6.71 -3.33 10.80
C ASP A 54 -6.18 -4.68 10.32
N VAL A 55 -7.05 -5.51 9.71
CA VAL A 55 -6.63 -6.75 9.03
C VAL A 55 -5.72 -6.43 7.85
N MET A 56 -6.06 -5.42 7.04
CA MET A 56 -5.22 -4.98 5.92
C MET A 56 -3.85 -4.53 6.43
N ARG A 57 -3.81 -3.67 7.46
CA ARG A 57 -2.56 -3.17 8.06
C ARG A 57 -1.70 -4.33 8.57
N ALA A 58 -2.30 -5.29 9.28
CA ALA A 58 -1.58 -6.46 9.78
C ALA A 58 -0.96 -7.30 8.64
N LYS A 59 -1.72 -7.54 7.57
CA LYS A 59 -1.23 -8.26 6.38
C LYS A 59 -0.08 -7.52 5.69
N ILE A 60 -0.19 -6.19 5.50
CA ILE A 60 0.87 -5.38 4.90
C ILE A 60 2.13 -5.39 5.77
N LEU A 61 1.99 -5.26 7.10
CA LEU A 61 3.13 -5.34 8.02
C LEU A 61 3.81 -6.71 7.96
N ALA A 62 3.05 -7.80 7.85
CA ALA A 62 3.60 -9.15 7.72
C ALA A 62 4.36 -9.34 6.40
N ILE A 63 3.91 -8.72 5.30
CA ILE A 63 4.67 -8.69 4.03
C ILE A 63 5.97 -7.93 4.21
N ARG A 64 5.92 -6.74 4.84
CA ARG A 64 7.11 -5.90 5.02
C ARG A 64 8.12 -6.48 6.00
N ALA A 65 7.68 -7.26 6.98
CA ALA A 65 8.56 -7.94 7.94
C ALA A 65 9.47 -9.00 7.28
N GLN A 66 9.13 -9.48 6.07
CA GLN A 66 9.93 -10.45 5.32
C GLN A 66 11.05 -9.78 4.50
N LEU A 67 11.02 -8.45 4.38
CA LEU A 67 12.01 -7.69 3.62
C LEU A 67 13.35 -7.72 4.34
N SER A 68 14.32 -8.40 3.73
CA SER A 68 15.69 -8.46 4.24
C SER A 68 16.58 -7.34 3.67
N SER A 69 16.15 -6.71 2.57
CA SER A 69 16.88 -5.66 1.87
C SER A 69 16.33 -4.26 2.19
N PRO A 70 17.17 -3.33 2.70
CA PRO A 70 16.79 -1.93 2.88
C PRO A 70 16.37 -1.23 1.58
N ASP A 71 16.97 -1.59 0.45
CA ASP A 71 16.70 -0.98 -0.85
C ASP A 71 15.26 -1.29 -1.32
N ILE A 72 14.83 -2.54 -1.14
CA ILE A 72 13.45 -2.94 -1.45
C ILE A 72 12.45 -2.22 -0.55
N SER A 73 12.76 -2.07 0.74
CA SER A 73 11.88 -1.32 1.65
C SER A 73 11.74 0.15 1.22
N LYS A 74 12.83 0.76 0.75
CA LYS A 74 12.83 2.13 0.22
C LYS A 74 11.99 2.25 -1.06
N GLU A 75 12.15 1.33 -2.01
CA GLU A 75 11.35 1.31 -3.24
C GLU A 75 9.84 1.21 -2.94
N LEU A 76 9.46 0.34 -2.00
CA LEU A 76 8.07 0.19 -1.58
C LEU A 76 7.53 1.43 -0.85
N ASP A 77 8.39 2.16 -0.14
CA ASP A 77 8.02 3.44 0.47
C ASP A 77 7.79 4.54 -0.56
N GLU A 78 8.66 4.63 -1.57
CA GLU A 78 8.48 5.56 -2.69
C GLU A 78 7.22 5.22 -3.49
N HIS A 79 6.95 3.93 -3.73
CA HIS A 79 5.70 3.48 -4.33
C HIS A 79 4.49 3.90 -3.50
N ARG A 80 4.53 3.71 -2.18
CA ARG A 80 3.47 4.13 -1.26
C ARG A 80 3.25 5.64 -1.30
N VAL A 81 4.31 6.45 -1.38
CA VAL A 81 4.19 7.91 -1.51
C VAL A 81 3.46 8.27 -2.80
N ARG A 82 3.81 7.66 -3.94
CA ARG A 82 3.07 7.87 -5.21
C ARG A 82 1.60 7.49 -5.09
N MET A 83 1.29 6.38 -4.40
CA MET A 83 -0.11 5.99 -4.15
C MET A 83 -0.81 7.00 -3.24
N ALA A 84 -0.12 7.53 -2.23
CA ALA A 84 -0.68 8.54 -1.34
C ALA A 84 -0.97 9.86 -2.06
N GLU A 85 -0.08 10.31 -2.94
CA GLU A 85 -0.28 11.50 -3.78
C GLU A 85 -1.44 11.32 -4.76
N ARG A 86 -1.58 10.14 -5.37
CA ARG A 86 -2.65 9.86 -6.34
C ARG A 86 -4.03 9.67 -5.69
N TYR A 87 -4.09 8.93 -4.59
CA TYR A 87 -5.35 8.43 -4.02
C TYR A 87 -5.67 8.98 -2.63
N GLY A 88 -4.78 9.77 -2.03
CA GLY A 88 -4.99 10.36 -0.71
C GLY A 88 -4.86 9.36 0.44
N LEU A 89 -3.96 8.37 0.34
CA LEU A 89 -3.67 7.47 1.47
C LEU A 89 -3.19 8.29 2.69
N PRO A 90 -3.61 7.93 3.91
CA PRO A 90 -3.15 8.62 5.11
C PRO A 90 -1.63 8.50 5.27
N ALA A 91 -1.02 9.43 6.02
CA ALA A 91 0.39 9.33 6.41
C ALA A 91 0.66 8.01 7.16
N LYS A 92 1.92 7.53 7.15
CA LYS A 92 2.26 6.29 7.86
C LYS A 92 1.85 6.44 9.33
N CYS A 93 1.04 5.50 9.81
CA CYS A 93 0.88 5.27 11.23
C CYS A 93 1.87 4.18 11.63
N ASP A 94 3.04 4.64 12.07
CA ASP A 94 4.03 3.80 12.74
C ASP A 94 3.39 3.09 13.96
#